data_AF-A0A920DSQ6-F1
#
_entry.id   AF-A0A920DSQ6-F1
#
_cell.length_a   1.000
_cell.length_b   1.000
_cell.length_c   1.000
_cell.angle_alpha   90.00
_cell.angle_beta   90.00
_cell.angle_gamma   90.00
#
_symmetry.space_group_name_H-M   'P 1'
#
loop_
_entity.id
_entity.type
_entity.pdbx_description
1 polymer ?
#
loop_
_entity_poly.entity_id
_entity_poly.type
_entity_poly.pdbx_seq_one_letter_code
_entity_poly.pdbx_strand_id
1 'polypeptide(L)'
;MFDHFLDITIIIFFGFATLYPILLTIVPMRSIDPGFYRFNLGLSIIIGALAVFPIVVLKIDYLYANSLAVIWFLLLSSFTAFNWNSKKIENIYINVISLIGICSLGLITSELLSELNLVSTLFSVIIGSLITALVFFSMILGHWYLNVIQLPIKFLFNSTLALSVCLSIRSIWDIIYLSLNFHIDEYGLKYSLWSFLVKFDGFLMLVGLLIGIIFPLIINFLAFKSIRLQATQSATGLLYVSIVSILFGDLIFKFYLFQYGFTL
;
A
#
# COMPACT_ATOMS: atom_id res chain seq x y z
N MET A 1 -6.09 -8.91 19.54
CA MET A 1 -6.48 -8.01 18.41
C MET A 1 -6.35 -6.53 18.77
N PHE A 2 -6.79 -6.09 19.96
CA PHE A 2 -6.70 -4.67 20.34
C PHE A 2 -5.27 -4.16 20.59
N ASP A 3 -4.37 -5.00 21.09
CA ASP A 3 -3.01 -4.56 21.48
C ASP A 3 -2.17 -4.04 20.31
N HIS A 4 -2.38 -4.56 19.09
CA HIS A 4 -1.63 -4.16 17.89
C HIS A 4 -2.42 -3.30 16.92
N PHE A 5 -3.68 -2.96 17.22
CA PHE A 5 -4.54 -2.24 16.27
C PHE A 5 -3.94 -0.90 15.86
N LEU A 6 -3.42 -0.14 16.83
CA LEU A 6 -2.78 1.14 16.58
C LEU A 6 -1.53 0.98 15.68
N ASP A 7 -0.66 0.03 15.98
CA ASP A 7 0.57 -0.20 15.21
C ASP A 7 0.26 -0.65 13.77
N ILE A 8 -0.76 -1.50 13.59
CA ILE A 8 -1.28 -1.90 12.28
C ILE A 8 -1.76 -0.68 11.50
N THR A 9 -2.60 0.17 12.12
CA THR A 9 -3.12 1.37 11.45
C THR A 9 -2.02 2.36 11.06
N ILE A 10 -1.00 2.52 11.92
CA ILE A 10 0.18 3.35 11.62
C ILE A 10 0.88 2.83 10.36
N ILE A 11 1.21 1.53 10.31
CA ILE A 11 1.93 0.97 9.15
C ILE A 11 1.10 1.08 7.87
N ILE A 12 -0.20 0.80 7.92
CA ILE A 12 -1.08 0.86 6.73
C ILE A 12 -1.16 2.30 6.21
N PHE A 13 -1.50 3.26 7.08
CA PHE A 13 -1.69 4.65 6.66
C PHE A 13 -0.36 5.32 6.27
N PHE A 14 0.70 5.10 7.04
CA PHE A 14 2.00 5.68 6.72
C PHE A 14 2.60 5.06 5.47
N GLY A 15 2.52 3.74 5.32
CA GLY A 15 2.99 3.04 4.13
C GLY A 15 2.24 3.51 2.87
N PHE A 16 0.91 3.62 2.95
CA PHE A 16 0.12 4.20 1.87
C PHE A 16 0.59 5.63 1.54
N ALA A 17 0.62 6.50 2.54
CA ALA A 17 0.89 7.92 2.34
C ALA A 17 2.31 8.21 1.82
N THR A 18 3.29 7.38 2.15
CA THR A 18 4.68 7.58 1.70
C THR A 18 4.92 7.06 0.29
N LEU A 19 4.27 5.96 -0.11
CA LEU A 19 4.44 5.35 -1.44
C LEU A 19 3.50 5.94 -2.50
N TYR A 20 2.31 6.38 -2.10
CA TYR A 20 1.28 6.87 -3.02
C TYR A 20 1.73 7.99 -3.97
N PRO A 21 2.46 9.04 -3.53
CA PRO A 21 2.83 10.14 -4.42
C PRO A 21 3.77 9.73 -5.56
N ILE A 22 4.56 8.67 -5.39
CA ILE A 22 5.46 8.14 -6.44
C ILE A 22 4.67 7.70 -7.67
N LEU A 23 3.43 7.25 -7.48
CA LEU A 23 2.57 6.78 -8.56
C LEU A 23 2.17 7.90 -9.54
N LEU A 24 2.32 9.16 -9.16
CA LEU A 24 2.16 10.30 -10.07
C LEU A 24 3.19 10.28 -11.22
N THR A 25 4.26 9.49 -11.12
CA THR A 25 5.16 9.21 -12.25
C THR A 25 4.46 8.55 -13.43
N ILE A 26 3.40 7.77 -13.20
CA ILE A 26 2.62 7.09 -14.25
C ILE A 26 1.88 8.11 -15.12
N VAL A 27 1.42 9.23 -14.54
CA VAL A 27 0.61 10.24 -15.20
C VAL A 27 1.28 11.61 -15.08
N PRO A 28 2.09 12.03 -16.06
CA PRO A 28 2.76 13.31 -15.99
C PRO A 28 1.75 14.47 -16.04
N MET A 29 1.94 15.48 -15.20
CA MET A 29 1.02 16.63 -15.05
C MET A 29 0.67 17.34 -16.36
N ARG A 30 1.56 17.31 -17.36
CA ARG A 30 1.29 17.93 -18.68
C ARG A 30 0.14 17.25 -19.44
N SER A 31 -0.26 16.05 -19.03
CA SER A 31 -1.25 15.21 -19.73
C SER A 31 -2.58 15.07 -19.01
N ILE A 32 -2.75 15.72 -17.86
CA ILE A 32 -3.96 15.64 -17.03
C ILE A 32 -4.23 16.98 -16.34
N ASP A 33 -5.46 17.21 -15.92
CA ASP A 33 -5.81 18.43 -15.21
C ASP A 33 -5.02 18.60 -13.90
N PRO A 34 -4.59 19.83 -13.55
CA PRO A 34 -3.90 20.11 -12.29
C PRO A 34 -4.67 19.67 -11.04
N GLY A 35 -6.00 19.60 -11.13
CA GLY A 35 -6.87 19.08 -10.07
C GLY A 35 -6.53 17.63 -9.67
N PHE A 36 -6.07 16.81 -10.62
CA PHE A 36 -5.65 15.44 -10.33
C PHE A 36 -4.47 15.40 -9.36
N TYR A 37 -3.43 16.22 -9.60
CA TYR A 37 -2.26 16.29 -8.71
C TYR A 37 -2.63 16.82 -7.32
N ARG A 38 -3.46 17.86 -7.24
CA ARG A 38 -3.93 18.42 -5.96
C ARG A 38 -4.69 17.39 -5.14
N PHE A 39 -5.60 16.66 -5.78
CA PHE A 39 -6.39 15.64 -5.11
C PHE A 39 -5.51 14.50 -4.59
N ASN A 40 -4.62 13.97 -5.42
CA ASN A 40 -3.76 12.84 -5.06
C ASN A 40 -2.76 13.20 -3.96
N LEU A 41 -2.12 14.37 -4.05
CA LEU A 41 -1.20 14.82 -3.01
C LEU A 41 -1.94 15.20 -1.72
N GLY A 42 -3.12 15.82 -1.82
CA GLY A 42 -3.98 16.10 -0.67
C GLY A 42 -4.45 14.84 0.05
N LEU A 43 -4.85 13.80 -0.68
CA LEU A 43 -5.20 12.49 -0.14
C LEU A 43 -4.03 11.89 0.66
N SER A 44 -2.83 11.95 0.08
CA SER A 44 -1.60 11.48 0.72
C SER A 44 -1.30 12.22 2.02
N ILE A 45 -1.53 13.54 2.06
CA ILE A 45 -1.33 14.34 3.27
C ILE A 45 -2.37 14.01 4.33
N ILE A 46 -3.65 13.87 3.97
CA ILE A 46 -4.72 13.55 4.93
C ILE A 46 -4.46 12.20 5.58
N ILE A 47 -4.16 11.16 4.77
CA ILE A 47 -3.86 9.83 5.29
C ILE A 47 -2.53 9.83 6.07
N GLY A 48 -1.53 10.56 5.58
CA GLY A 48 -0.26 10.74 6.29
C GLY A 48 -0.43 11.39 7.66
N ALA A 49 -1.32 12.37 7.80
CA ALA A 49 -1.63 13.01 9.09
C ALA A 49 -2.23 12.02 10.09
N LEU A 50 -3.11 11.12 9.63
CA LEU A 50 -3.70 10.06 10.46
C LEU A 50 -2.66 9.08 11.01
N ALA A 51 -1.52 8.92 10.34
CA ALA A 51 -0.42 8.09 10.81
C ALA A 51 0.60 8.88 11.66
N VAL A 52 0.99 10.08 11.22
CA VAL A 52 2.02 10.89 11.91
C VAL A 52 1.53 11.36 13.28
N PHE A 53 0.23 11.66 13.44
CA PHE A 53 -0.33 12.06 14.73
C PHE A 53 -0.11 11.01 15.83
N PRO A 54 -0.54 9.75 15.71
CA PRO A 54 -0.31 8.75 16.74
C PRO A 54 1.19 8.39 16.89
N ILE A 55 1.99 8.44 15.82
CA ILE A 55 3.46 8.28 15.93
C ILE A 55 4.04 9.32 16.90
N VAL A 56 3.70 10.60 16.72
CA VAL A 56 4.26 11.69 17.54
C VAL A 56 3.71 11.69 18.97
N VAL A 57 2.40 11.44 19.13
CA VAL A 57 1.73 11.58 20.44
C VAL A 57 1.96 10.37 21.34
N LEU A 58 1.95 9.16 20.77
CA LEU A 58 1.87 7.92 21.55
C LEU A 58 3.17 7.11 21.55
N LYS A 59 4.11 7.38 20.64
CA LYS A 59 5.36 6.61 20.50
C LYS A 59 6.60 7.49 20.73
N ILE A 60 6.62 8.20 21.87
CA ILE A 60 7.62 9.23 22.20
C ILE A 60 9.07 8.69 22.21
N ASP A 61 9.26 7.40 22.49
CA ASP A 61 10.59 6.79 22.61
C ASP A 61 11.37 6.68 21.28
N TYR A 62 10.69 6.84 20.14
CA TYR A 62 11.24 6.68 18.79
C TYR A 62 11.73 8.00 18.17
N LEU A 63 12.64 8.68 18.86
CA LEU A 63 12.99 10.08 18.55
C LEU A 63 13.47 10.30 17.10
N TYR A 64 14.28 9.39 16.55
CA TYR A 64 14.77 9.48 15.17
C TYR A 64 13.70 9.18 14.12
N ALA A 65 12.91 8.12 14.31
CA ALA A 65 11.86 7.76 13.35
C ALA A 65 10.72 8.79 13.34
N ASN A 66 10.34 9.30 14.52
CA ASN A 66 9.31 10.33 14.69
C ASN A 66 9.72 11.63 14.00
N SER A 67 10.95 12.10 14.23
CA SER A 67 11.42 13.33 13.62
C SER A 67 11.46 13.24 12.10
N LEU A 68 11.90 12.11 11.54
CA LEU A 68 11.95 11.91 10.09
C LEU A 68 10.54 11.80 9.48
N ALA A 69 9.58 11.20 10.17
CA ALA A 69 8.17 11.17 9.76
C ALA A 69 7.54 12.58 9.73
N VAL A 70 7.82 13.41 10.75
CA VAL A 70 7.37 14.81 10.80
C VAL A 70 8.02 15.65 9.70
N ILE A 71 9.34 15.49 9.49
CA ILE A 71 10.06 16.16 8.41
C ILE A 71 9.45 15.81 7.05
N TRP A 72 9.22 14.53 6.79
CA TRP A 72 8.55 14.08 5.57
C TRP A 72 7.18 14.75 5.38
N PHE A 73 6.35 14.75 6.43
CA PHE A 73 5.01 15.33 6.39
C PHE A 73 5.03 16.83 6.12
N LEU A 74 5.95 17.57 6.77
CA LEU A 74 6.13 19.00 6.57
C LEU A 74 6.65 19.31 5.15
N LEU A 75 7.57 18.50 4.63
CA LEU A 75 8.08 18.65 3.27
C LEU A 75 6.98 18.43 2.23
N LEU A 76 6.19 17.35 2.35
CA LEU A 76 5.11 17.07 1.42
C LEU A 76 4.02 18.14 1.49
N SER A 77 3.58 18.52 2.70
CA SER A 77 2.56 19.56 2.89
C SER A 77 3.04 20.92 2.37
N SER A 78 4.25 21.34 2.69
CA SER A 78 4.82 22.60 2.17
C SER A 78 4.94 22.57 0.65
N PHE A 79 5.46 21.48 0.08
CA PHE A 79 5.58 21.35 -1.38
C PHE A 79 4.22 21.44 -2.08
N THR A 80 3.19 20.79 -1.54
CA THR A 80 1.84 20.85 -2.10
C THR A 80 1.20 22.22 -1.95
N ALA A 81 1.42 22.91 -0.83
CA ALA A 81 0.89 24.25 -0.58
C ALA A 81 1.50 25.26 -1.56
N PHE A 82 2.84 25.26 -1.72
CA PHE A 82 3.52 26.15 -2.67
C PHE A 82 3.15 25.87 -4.12
N ASN A 83 3.00 24.59 -4.49
CA ASN A 83 2.68 24.19 -5.85
C ASN A 83 1.18 24.04 -6.11
N TRP A 84 0.30 24.44 -5.18
CA TRP A 84 -1.14 24.25 -5.30
C TRP A 84 -1.67 24.81 -6.62
N ASN A 85 -1.29 26.04 -6.97
CA ASN A 85 -1.69 26.70 -8.21
C ASN A 85 -0.73 26.54 -9.39
N SER A 86 0.33 25.74 -9.23
CA SER A 86 1.27 25.51 -10.31
C SER A 86 0.64 24.69 -11.43
N LYS A 87 0.94 25.06 -12.68
CA LYS A 87 0.60 24.29 -13.90
C LYS A 87 1.74 23.38 -14.36
N LYS A 88 2.90 23.47 -13.71
CA LYS A 88 4.11 22.72 -14.06
C LYS A 88 4.70 22.16 -12.77
N ILE A 89 4.55 20.86 -12.57
CA ILE A 89 5.19 20.14 -11.47
C ILE A 89 6.00 19.02 -12.09
N GLU A 90 7.27 18.94 -11.72
CA GLU A 90 8.13 17.81 -12.07
C GLU A 90 8.05 16.74 -10.99
N ASN A 91 7.82 15.50 -11.40
CA ASN A 91 7.64 14.39 -10.47
C ASN A 91 8.90 14.04 -9.67
N ILE A 92 10.08 14.50 -10.12
CA ILE A 92 11.35 14.27 -9.42
C ILE A 92 11.31 14.79 -7.98
N TYR A 93 10.75 15.98 -7.75
CA TYR A 93 10.66 16.56 -6.41
C TYR A 93 9.73 15.75 -5.50
N ILE A 94 8.58 15.31 -6.03
CA ILE A 94 7.62 14.46 -5.30
C ILE A 94 8.27 13.13 -4.93
N ASN A 95 9.02 12.53 -5.86
CA ASN A 95 9.71 11.26 -5.63
C ASN A 95 10.79 11.38 -4.55
N VAL A 96 11.58 12.46 -4.56
CA VAL A 96 12.61 12.70 -3.53
C VAL A 96 11.97 12.84 -2.15
N ILE A 97 10.87 13.59 -2.03
CA ILE A 97 10.13 13.70 -0.77
C ILE A 97 9.59 12.32 -0.36
N SER A 98 9.03 11.57 -1.29
CA SER A 98 8.49 10.23 -1.01
C SER A 98 9.56 9.23 -0.56
N LEU A 99 10.78 9.31 -1.11
CA LEU A 99 11.92 8.49 -0.67
C LEU A 99 12.29 8.76 0.79
N ILE A 100 12.24 10.02 1.24
CA ILE A 100 12.42 10.36 2.67
C ILE A 100 11.33 9.67 3.51
N GLY A 101 10.09 9.64 3.02
CA GLY A 101 8.99 8.93 3.67
C GLY A 101 9.18 7.42 3.74
N ILE A 102 9.68 6.80 2.67
CA ILE A 102 9.97 5.36 2.65
C ILE A 102 11.09 5.02 3.63
N CYS A 103 12.11 5.90 3.76
CA CYS A 103 13.15 5.75 4.76
C CYS A 103 12.59 5.83 6.19
N SER A 104 11.69 6.78 6.50
CA SER A 104 11.04 6.82 7.83
C SER A 104 10.14 5.61 8.06
N LEU A 105 9.42 5.13 7.03
CA LEU A 105 8.61 3.92 7.13
C LEU A 105 9.51 2.75 7.53
N GLY A 106 10.69 2.62 6.92
CA GLY A 106 11.67 1.61 7.27
C GLY A 106 12.11 1.68 8.74
N LEU A 107 12.42 2.88 9.25
CA LEU A 107 12.79 3.08 10.65
C LEU A 107 11.64 2.72 11.60
N ILE A 108 10.43 3.23 11.36
CA ILE A 108 9.24 2.94 12.17
C ILE A 108 8.96 1.44 12.20
N THR A 109 9.02 0.77 11.04
CA THR A 109 8.79 -0.68 10.99
C THR A 109 9.86 -1.46 11.76
N SER A 110 11.12 -1.01 11.72
CA SER A 110 12.22 -1.66 12.45
C SER A 110 12.08 -1.52 13.97
N GLU A 111 11.55 -0.39 14.44
CA GLU A 111 11.31 -0.14 15.87
C GLU A 111 10.08 -0.90 16.38
N LEU A 112 9.02 -1.00 15.56
CA LEU A 112 7.79 -1.72 15.93
C LEU A 112 7.94 -3.26 15.90
N LEU A 113 8.87 -3.79 15.09
CA LEU A 113 8.99 -5.23 14.79
C LEU A 113 10.43 -5.75 15.00
N SER A 114 11.12 -5.24 16.02
CA SER A 114 12.57 -5.36 16.24
C SER A 114 13.16 -6.78 16.29
N GLU A 115 12.35 -7.81 16.57
CA GLU A 115 12.79 -9.20 16.69
C GLU A 115 12.71 -10.02 15.38
N LEU A 116 12.14 -9.44 14.33
CA LEU A 116 11.92 -10.14 13.06
C LEU A 116 13.04 -9.92 12.05
N ASN A 117 13.09 -10.79 11.04
CA ASN A 117 14.00 -10.63 9.91
C ASN A 117 13.68 -9.32 9.14
N LEU A 118 14.44 -8.27 9.42
CA LEU A 118 14.26 -6.90 8.92
C LEU A 118 14.04 -6.85 7.40
N VAL A 119 14.81 -7.60 6.62
CA VAL A 119 14.71 -7.56 5.15
C VAL A 119 13.35 -8.08 4.70
N SER A 120 12.89 -9.15 5.33
CA SER A 120 11.64 -9.81 5.03
C SER A 120 10.43 -8.96 5.46
N THR A 121 10.51 -8.31 6.63
CA THR A 121 9.46 -7.42 7.13
C THR A 121 9.34 -6.17 6.26
N LEU A 122 10.46 -5.51 5.94
CA LEU A 122 10.49 -4.34 5.07
C LEU A 122 9.94 -4.66 3.68
N PHE A 123 10.34 -5.79 3.10
CA PHE A 123 9.80 -6.22 1.81
C PHE A 123 8.28 -6.40 1.87
N SER A 124 7.77 -7.14 2.85
CA SER A 124 6.33 -7.37 3.01
C SER A 124 5.57 -6.05 3.25
N VAL A 125 6.12 -5.15 4.05
CA VAL A 125 5.49 -3.85 4.32
C VAL A 125 5.43 -2.99 3.06
N ILE A 126 6.55 -2.83 2.37
CA ILE A 126 6.64 -1.98 1.17
C ILE A 126 5.75 -2.54 0.05
N ILE A 127 5.77 -3.85 -0.21
CA ILE A 127 4.95 -4.43 -1.29
C ILE A 127 3.45 -4.32 -0.97
N GLY A 128 3.04 -4.58 0.27
CA GLY A 128 1.64 -4.45 0.69
C GLY A 128 1.14 -3.01 0.58
N SER A 129 1.93 -2.05 1.08
CA SER A 129 1.61 -0.62 0.98
C SER A 129 1.64 -0.10 -0.47
N LEU A 130 2.49 -0.66 -1.33
CA LEU A 130 2.51 -0.31 -2.75
C LEU A 130 1.27 -0.86 -3.48
N ILE A 131 0.82 -2.07 -3.16
CA ILE A 131 -0.40 -2.67 -3.73
C ILE A 131 -1.63 -1.85 -3.32
N THR A 132 -1.74 -1.48 -2.04
CA THR A 132 -2.84 -0.63 -1.55
C THR A 132 -2.80 0.75 -2.23
N ALA A 133 -1.63 1.39 -2.30
CA ALA A 133 -1.47 2.65 -3.02
C ALA A 133 -1.87 2.54 -4.51
N LEU A 134 -1.43 1.49 -5.21
CA LEU A 134 -1.69 1.25 -6.63
C LEU A 134 -3.17 1.02 -6.94
N VAL A 135 -3.90 0.28 -6.10
CA VAL A 135 -5.33 0.04 -6.36
C VAL A 135 -6.13 1.33 -6.19
N PHE A 136 -5.84 2.13 -5.17
CA PHE A 136 -6.45 3.46 -5.00
C PHE A 136 -6.10 4.39 -6.15
N PHE A 137 -4.82 4.44 -6.54
CA PHE A 137 -4.38 5.29 -7.64
C PHE A 137 -5.05 4.89 -8.97
N SER A 138 -5.11 3.58 -9.26
CA SER A 138 -5.77 3.06 -10.46
C SER A 138 -7.27 3.38 -10.47
N MET A 139 -7.95 3.26 -9.32
CA MET A 139 -9.36 3.61 -9.19
C MET A 139 -9.60 5.11 -9.36
N ILE A 140 -8.83 5.95 -8.69
CA ILE A 140 -8.94 7.42 -8.76
C ILE A 140 -8.68 7.87 -10.19
N LEU A 141 -7.62 7.34 -10.82
CA LEU A 141 -7.35 7.57 -12.23
C LEU A 141 -8.55 7.14 -13.07
N GLY A 142 -9.09 5.95 -12.85
CA GLY A 142 -10.31 5.47 -13.49
C GLY A 142 -11.49 6.44 -13.37
N HIS A 143 -11.77 6.96 -12.18
CA HIS A 143 -12.84 7.94 -11.97
C HIS A 143 -12.63 9.22 -12.79
N TRP A 144 -11.38 9.67 -12.92
CA TRP A 144 -11.04 10.80 -13.80
C TRP A 144 -11.35 10.52 -15.28
N TYR A 145 -11.20 9.28 -15.77
CA TYR A 145 -11.60 8.92 -17.14
C TYR A 145 -13.11 9.02 -17.40
N LEU A 146 -13.95 9.00 -16.35
CA LEU A 146 -15.39 9.19 -16.50
C LEU A 146 -15.76 10.67 -16.66
N ASN A 147 -14.94 11.57 -16.11
CA ASN A 147 -15.24 13.00 -16.05
C ASN A 147 -14.43 13.81 -17.08
N VAL A 148 -13.26 13.33 -17.49
CA VAL A 148 -12.35 14.03 -18.43
C VAL A 148 -12.32 13.29 -19.76
N ILE A 149 -12.69 14.02 -20.81
CA ILE A 149 -12.76 13.51 -22.17
C ILE A 149 -11.33 13.50 -22.75
N GLN A 150 -10.95 12.44 -23.47
CA GLN A 150 -9.68 12.29 -24.22
C GLN A 150 -8.39 11.99 -23.42
N LEU A 151 -8.47 11.36 -22.24
CA LEU A 151 -7.25 10.86 -21.58
C LEU A 151 -6.64 9.65 -22.32
N PRO A 152 -5.31 9.62 -22.54
CA PRO A 152 -4.65 8.49 -23.19
C PRO A 152 -4.73 7.20 -22.37
N ILE A 153 -5.46 6.18 -22.87
CA ILE A 153 -5.74 4.91 -22.16
C ILE A 153 -4.49 4.18 -21.62
N LYS A 154 -3.32 4.48 -22.19
CA LYS A 154 -2.02 3.98 -21.69
C LYS A 154 -1.81 4.24 -20.20
N PHE A 155 -2.35 5.31 -19.62
CA PHE A 155 -2.15 5.61 -18.21
C PHE A 155 -2.91 4.64 -17.30
N LEU A 156 -4.18 4.38 -17.61
CA LEU A 156 -4.99 3.41 -16.88
C LEU A 156 -4.43 1.98 -17.07
N PHE A 157 -3.98 1.67 -18.30
CA PHE A 157 -3.30 0.42 -18.60
C PHE A 157 -2.01 0.24 -17.79
N ASN A 158 -1.13 1.25 -17.75
CA ASN A 158 0.14 1.18 -17.02
C ASN A 158 -0.08 1.05 -15.52
N SER A 159 -1.06 1.76 -14.97
CA SER A 159 -1.42 1.66 -13.55
C SER A 159 -1.93 0.28 -13.16
N THR A 160 -2.83 -0.30 -13.97
CA THR A 160 -3.36 -1.66 -13.74
C THR A 160 -2.33 -2.76 -13.99
N LEU A 161 -1.41 -2.55 -14.94
CA LEU A 161 -0.27 -3.41 -15.16
C LEU A 161 0.69 -3.39 -13.95
N ALA A 162 1.00 -2.21 -13.42
CA ALA A 162 1.83 -2.06 -12.22
C ALA A 162 1.20 -2.77 -11.01
N LEU A 163 -0.12 -2.63 -10.83
CA LEU A 163 -0.87 -3.38 -9.81
C LEU A 163 -0.75 -4.89 -10.02
N SER A 164 -0.86 -5.36 -11.28
CA SER A 164 -0.73 -6.79 -11.61
C SER A 164 0.67 -7.31 -11.28
N VAL A 165 1.71 -6.56 -11.60
CA VAL A 165 3.09 -6.94 -11.32
C VAL A 165 3.32 -7.04 -9.81
N CYS A 166 2.85 -6.06 -9.03
CA CYS A 166 3.02 -6.07 -7.58
C CYS A 166 2.25 -7.23 -6.92
N LEU A 167 1.00 -7.50 -7.34
CA LEU A 167 0.23 -8.64 -6.85
C LEU A 167 0.90 -9.98 -7.19
N SER A 168 1.49 -10.11 -8.38
CA SER A 168 2.23 -11.32 -8.76
C SER A 168 3.50 -11.50 -7.94
N ILE A 169 4.27 -10.43 -7.74
CA ILE A 169 5.48 -10.44 -6.88
C ILE A 169 5.09 -10.86 -5.46
N ARG A 170 4.02 -10.29 -4.91
CA ARG A 170 3.49 -10.63 -3.60
C ARG A 170 3.06 -12.10 -3.52
N SER A 171 2.30 -12.58 -4.49
CA SER A 171 1.86 -13.99 -4.54
C SER A 171 3.02 -14.98 -4.54
N ILE A 172 4.07 -14.69 -5.32
CA ILE A 172 5.28 -15.52 -5.37
C ILE A 172 5.99 -15.51 -4.02
N TRP A 173 6.14 -14.33 -3.41
CA TRP A 173 6.72 -14.18 -2.09
C TRP A 173 5.96 -15.00 -1.04
N ASP A 174 4.64 -14.90 -1.03
CA ASP A 174 3.80 -15.58 -0.03
C ASP A 174 3.88 -17.11 -0.16
N ILE A 175 3.88 -17.63 -1.40
CA ILE A 175 4.07 -19.06 -1.66
C ILE A 175 5.45 -19.54 -1.16
N ILE A 176 6.50 -18.78 -1.44
CA ILE A 176 7.86 -19.10 -0.99
C ILE A 176 7.94 -19.06 0.54
N TYR A 177 7.39 -18.01 1.16
CA TYR A 177 7.40 -17.82 2.60
C TYR A 177 6.65 -18.95 3.33
N LEU A 178 5.45 -19.30 2.86
CA LEU A 178 4.66 -20.42 3.42
C LEU A 178 5.38 -21.77 3.31
N SER A 179 6.18 -21.96 2.26
CA SER A 179 6.85 -23.23 1.99
C SER A 179 8.15 -23.41 2.78
N LEU A 180 8.83 -22.32 3.14
CA LEU A 180 10.12 -22.36 3.83
C LEU A 180 10.01 -22.23 5.37
N ASN A 181 8.95 -21.61 5.87
CA ASN A 181 8.82 -21.30 7.29
C ASN A 181 7.87 -22.27 8.02
N PHE A 182 8.03 -22.30 9.35
CA PHE A 182 7.29 -23.16 10.26
C PHE A 182 6.77 -22.33 11.43
N HIS A 183 5.66 -22.77 12.01
CA HIS A 183 5.13 -22.24 13.26
C HIS A 183 5.33 -23.27 14.39
N ILE A 184 5.66 -22.79 15.58
CA ILE A 184 5.80 -23.61 16.78
C ILE A 184 4.68 -23.16 17.74
N ASP A 185 3.73 -24.07 17.99
CA ASP A 185 2.61 -23.80 18.90
C ASP A 185 3.09 -23.71 20.37
N GLU A 186 2.23 -23.26 21.29
CA GLU A 186 2.52 -23.17 22.74
C GLU A 186 2.99 -24.49 23.37
N TYR A 187 2.58 -25.63 22.79
CA TYR A 187 2.98 -26.97 23.21
C TYR A 187 4.34 -27.43 22.61
N GLY A 188 5.05 -26.56 21.91
CA GLY A 188 6.34 -26.86 21.27
C GLY A 188 6.24 -27.70 20.00
N LEU A 189 5.02 -27.92 19.48
CA LEU A 189 4.79 -28.70 18.28
C LEU A 189 5.06 -27.86 17.03
N LYS A 190 5.90 -28.38 16.13
CA LYS A 190 6.31 -27.72 14.89
C LYS A 190 5.38 -28.09 13.74
N TYR A 191 4.79 -27.08 13.11
CA TYR A 191 3.91 -27.23 11.94
C TYR A 191 4.44 -26.43 10.76
N SER A 192 4.23 -26.92 9.54
CA SER A 192 4.42 -26.09 8.35
C SER A 192 3.35 -24.99 8.33
N LEU A 193 3.66 -23.84 7.72
CA LEU A 193 2.67 -22.76 7.60
C LEU A 193 1.47 -23.18 6.74
N TRP A 194 1.66 -24.09 5.78
CA TRP A 194 0.57 -24.71 5.03
C TRP A 194 -0.41 -25.46 5.93
N SER A 195 0.07 -26.21 6.93
CA SER A 195 -0.80 -26.87 7.90
C SER A 195 -1.42 -25.88 8.88
N PHE A 196 -0.69 -24.81 9.22
CA PHE A 196 -1.21 -23.73 10.09
C PHE A 196 -2.44 -23.04 9.49
N LEU A 197 -2.48 -22.82 8.16
CA LEU A 197 -3.62 -22.20 7.46
C LEU A 197 -4.97 -22.87 7.71
N VAL A 198 -4.98 -24.17 7.99
CA VAL A 198 -6.21 -24.96 8.21
C VAL A 198 -6.59 -25.03 9.69
N LYS A 199 -5.69 -24.59 10.60
CA LYS A 199 -6.01 -24.46 12.02
C LYS A 199 -6.86 -23.23 12.29
N PHE A 200 -7.51 -23.21 13.46
CA PHE A 200 -8.35 -22.09 13.90
C PHE A 200 -7.59 -20.75 13.84
N ASP A 201 -6.36 -20.71 14.34
CA ASP A 201 -5.54 -19.50 14.38
C ASP A 201 -5.03 -19.05 13.01
N GLY A 202 -4.91 -19.96 12.04
CA GLY A 202 -4.47 -19.65 10.67
C GLY A 202 -5.60 -19.47 9.67
N PHE A 203 -6.84 -19.75 10.05
CA PHE A 203 -7.99 -19.68 9.15
C PHE A 203 -8.20 -18.26 8.60
N LEU A 204 -8.03 -17.23 9.43
CA LEU A 204 -8.15 -15.84 8.97
C LEU A 204 -7.05 -15.51 7.95
N MET A 205 -5.84 -16.08 8.07
CA MET A 205 -4.76 -15.92 7.09
C MET A 205 -5.13 -16.53 5.74
N LEU A 206 -5.77 -17.71 5.75
CA LEU A 206 -6.29 -18.33 4.52
C LEU A 206 -7.33 -17.44 3.84
N VAL A 207 -8.25 -16.86 4.62
CA VAL A 207 -9.21 -15.86 4.11
C VAL A 207 -8.47 -14.64 3.55
N GLY A 208 -7.42 -14.17 4.22
CA GLY A 208 -6.55 -13.10 3.75
C GLY A 208 -5.88 -13.40 2.40
N LEU A 209 -5.36 -14.62 2.18
CA LEU A 209 -4.77 -15.03 0.91
C LEU A 209 -5.83 -15.10 -0.21
N LEU A 210 -7.02 -15.64 0.09
CA LEU A 210 -8.10 -15.77 -0.89
C LEU A 210 -8.66 -14.40 -1.29
N ILE A 211 -9.00 -13.56 -0.32
CA ILE A 211 -9.64 -12.26 -0.53
C ILE A 211 -8.60 -11.18 -0.84
N GLY A 212 -7.44 -11.18 -0.20
CA GLY A 212 -6.42 -10.15 -0.35
C GLY A 212 -5.54 -10.29 -1.59
N ILE A 213 -5.45 -11.48 -2.18
CA ILE A 213 -4.52 -11.77 -3.28
C ILE A 213 -5.21 -12.44 -4.46
N ILE A 214 -5.78 -13.64 -4.26
CA ILE A 214 -6.34 -14.44 -5.36
C ILE A 214 -7.49 -13.69 -6.02
N PHE A 215 -8.41 -13.15 -5.23
CA PHE A 215 -9.54 -12.39 -5.75
C PHE A 215 -9.08 -11.10 -6.49
N PRO A 216 -8.22 -10.23 -5.93
CA PRO A 216 -7.66 -9.07 -6.65
C PRO A 216 -6.92 -9.43 -7.92
N LEU A 217 -6.20 -10.55 -8.00
CA LEU A 217 -5.57 -11.02 -9.24
C LEU A 217 -6.61 -11.29 -10.32
N ILE A 218 -7.69 -12.00 -9.99
CA ILE A 218 -8.79 -12.30 -10.91
C ILE A 218 -9.47 -11.00 -11.36
N ILE A 219 -9.81 -10.13 -10.41
CA ILE A 219 -10.47 -8.85 -10.70
C ILE A 219 -9.59 -7.94 -11.55
N ASN A 220 -8.28 -7.86 -11.25
CA ASN A 220 -7.36 -7.04 -12.02
C ASN A 220 -7.16 -7.60 -13.44
N PHE A 221 -7.15 -8.92 -13.62
CA PHE A 221 -7.16 -9.54 -14.94
C PHE A 221 -8.42 -9.18 -15.75
N LEU A 222 -9.60 -9.19 -15.12
CA LEU A 222 -10.84 -8.76 -15.76
C LEU A 222 -10.80 -7.25 -16.10
N ALA A 223 -10.29 -6.41 -15.18
CA ALA A 223 -10.13 -4.98 -15.41
C ALA A 223 -9.21 -4.72 -16.61
N PHE A 224 -8.12 -5.47 -16.72
CA PHE A 224 -7.20 -5.38 -17.84
C PHE A 224 -7.85 -5.75 -19.19
N LYS A 225 -8.70 -6.78 -19.21
CA LYS A 225 -9.52 -7.09 -20.39
C LYS A 225 -10.48 -5.97 -20.73
N SER A 226 -11.17 -5.39 -19.74
CA SER A 226 -12.08 -4.25 -19.95
C SER A 226 -11.35 -3.02 -20.51
N ILE A 227 -10.13 -2.73 -20.02
CA ILE A 227 -9.30 -1.62 -20.53
C ILE A 227 -8.91 -1.85 -22.00
N ARG A 228 -8.55 -3.09 -22.37
CA ARG A 228 -8.24 -3.43 -23.78
C ARG A 228 -9.44 -3.24 -24.71
N LEU A 229 -10.65 -3.47 -24.21
CA LEU A 229 -11.91 -3.23 -24.92
C LEU A 229 -12.36 -1.76 -24.85
N GLN A 230 -11.56 -0.87 -24.26
CA GLN A 230 -11.89 0.53 -24.00
C GLN A 230 -13.16 0.74 -23.15
N ALA A 231 -13.61 -0.29 -22.43
CA ALA A 231 -14.75 -0.24 -21.52
C ALA A 231 -14.31 0.34 -20.15
N THR A 232 -13.97 1.63 -20.13
CA THR A 232 -13.41 2.31 -18.95
C THR A 232 -14.34 2.25 -17.75
N GLN A 233 -15.65 2.45 -17.91
CA GLN A 233 -16.63 2.38 -16.81
C GLN A 233 -16.72 0.99 -16.16
N SER A 234 -16.57 -0.08 -16.95
CA SER A 234 -16.52 -1.44 -16.39
C SER A 234 -15.20 -1.67 -15.65
N ALA A 235 -14.08 -1.22 -16.22
CA ALA A 235 -12.77 -1.34 -15.59
C ALA A 235 -12.70 -0.60 -14.25
N THR A 236 -13.27 0.61 -14.16
CA THR A 236 -13.31 1.36 -12.91
C THR A 236 -14.13 0.65 -11.84
N GLY A 237 -15.32 0.13 -12.19
CA GLY A 237 -16.16 -0.63 -11.27
C GLY A 237 -15.43 -1.84 -10.67
N LEU A 238 -14.66 -2.57 -11.48
CA LEU A 238 -13.83 -3.68 -11.02
C LEU A 238 -12.72 -3.21 -10.05
N LEU A 239 -12.07 -2.07 -10.33
CA LEU A 239 -11.05 -1.51 -9.44
C LEU A 239 -11.64 -1.06 -8.09
N TYR A 240 -12.86 -0.52 -8.05
CA TYR A 240 -13.55 -0.21 -6.78
C TYR A 240 -13.74 -1.45 -5.90
N VAL A 241 -14.17 -2.56 -6.50
CA VAL A 241 -14.33 -3.83 -5.78
C VAL A 241 -12.98 -4.35 -5.28
N SER A 242 -11.92 -4.18 -6.08
CA SER A 242 -10.56 -4.60 -5.71
C SER A 242 -10.02 -3.84 -4.49
N ILE A 243 -10.35 -2.55 -4.31
CA ILE A 243 -9.93 -1.76 -3.13
C ILE A 243 -10.35 -2.43 -1.83
N VAL A 244 -11.63 -2.77 -1.72
CA VAL A 244 -12.18 -3.36 -0.50
C VAL A 244 -11.45 -4.65 -0.18
N SER A 245 -11.28 -5.50 -1.19
CA SER A 245 -10.61 -6.79 -1.06
C SER A 245 -9.14 -6.66 -0.61
N ILE A 246 -8.39 -5.75 -1.23
CA ILE A 246 -6.98 -5.50 -0.89
C ILE A 246 -6.84 -4.90 0.51
N LEU A 247 -7.72 -3.97 0.92
CA LEU A 247 -7.68 -3.41 2.28
C LEU A 247 -7.95 -4.46 3.35
N PHE A 248 -8.93 -5.33 3.13
CA PHE A 248 -9.19 -6.45 4.05
C PHE A 248 -7.99 -7.41 4.12
N GLY A 249 -7.40 -7.73 2.96
CA GLY A 249 -6.18 -8.53 2.89
C GLY A 249 -5.02 -7.93 3.67
N ASP A 250 -4.69 -6.66 3.40
CA ASP A 250 -3.58 -5.95 4.05
C ASP A 250 -3.76 -5.88 5.58
N LEU A 251 -4.98 -5.60 6.06
CA LEU A 251 -5.28 -5.59 7.49
C LEU A 251 -5.02 -6.97 8.12
N ILE A 252 -5.48 -8.05 7.47
CA ILE A 252 -5.24 -9.42 7.93
C ILE A 252 -3.74 -9.74 7.93
N PHE A 253 -3.01 -9.45 6.86
CA PHE A 253 -1.57 -9.73 6.80
C PHE A 253 -0.79 -8.96 7.86
N LYS A 254 -1.13 -7.69 8.11
CA LYS A 254 -0.53 -6.91 9.21
C LYS A 254 -0.86 -7.50 10.56
N PHE A 255 -2.07 -7.98 10.78
CA PHE A 255 -2.42 -8.69 12.00
C PHE A 255 -1.49 -9.90 12.22
N TYR A 256 -1.27 -10.74 11.20
CA TYR A 256 -0.35 -11.88 11.32
C TYR A 256 1.12 -11.48 11.44
N LEU A 257 1.52 -10.37 10.83
CA LEU A 257 2.86 -9.80 10.99
C LEU A 257 3.12 -9.40 12.45
N PHE A 258 2.19 -8.71 13.09
CA PHE A 258 2.37 -8.29 14.49
C PHE A 258 2.16 -9.43 15.49
N GLN A 259 1.16 -10.28 15.27
CA GLN A 259 0.80 -11.34 16.22
C GLN A 259 1.76 -12.54 16.17
N TYR A 260 2.21 -12.93 14.98
CA TYR A 260 2.98 -14.15 14.76
C TYR A 260 4.34 -13.91 14.10
N GLY A 261 4.64 -12.67 13.68
CA GLY A 261 5.87 -12.37 12.96
C GLY A 261 5.87 -12.82 11.50
N PHE A 262 4.71 -13.19 10.96
CA PHE A 262 4.64 -13.69 9.59
C PHE A 262 4.75 -12.56 8.58
N THR A 263 5.77 -12.64 7.73
CA THR A 263 6.07 -11.63 6.72
C THR A 263 5.38 -11.95 5.39
N LEU A 264 4.09 -12.27 5.49
CA LEU A 264 3.14 -12.48 4.40
C LEU A 264 2.41 -11.21 4.03
#